data_AF-A0A8U0QMD8-F1
#
_entry.id   AF-A0A8U0QMD8-F1
#
_cell.length_a   1.000
_cell.length_b   1.000
_cell.length_c   1.000
_cell.angle_alpha   90.00
_cell.angle_beta   90.00
_cell.angle_gamma   90.00
#
_symmetry.space_group_name_H-M   'P 1'
#
loop_
_entity.id
_entity.type
_entity.pdbx_description
1 polymer ?
#
loop_
_entity_poly.entity_id
_entity_poly.type
_entity_poly.pdbx_seq_one_letter_code
_entity_poly.pdbx_strand_id
1 'polypeptide(L)'
;MAMQGGTALQEEVIRMLSRKQKKLVLKPNKPLSLKDEVANRKIKKGEAMCITEMSMMMACWKQNNFANALCSNEMQSFYKCVEKSQIAVKAISEQHIIGQGGCLQPKQATTLLK
;
A
#
# COMPACT_ATOMS: atom_id res chain seq x y z
N MET A 1 -4.96 29.72 11.56
CA MET A 1 -5.44 29.52 12.94
C MET A 1 -5.46 28.02 13.25
N ALA A 2 -4.40 27.46 13.82
CA ALA A 2 -4.30 26.00 14.10
C ALA A 2 -3.43 25.68 15.34
N MET A 3 -3.33 26.60 16.31
CA MET A 3 -2.36 26.52 17.41
C MET A 3 -2.94 26.09 18.76
N GLN A 4 -4.26 26.12 18.96
CA GLN A 4 -4.85 25.89 20.30
C GLN A 4 -5.04 24.40 20.67
N GLY A 5 -5.10 23.49 19.70
CA GLY A 5 -5.26 22.05 19.99
C GLY A 5 -3.98 21.32 20.42
N GLY A 6 -2.81 21.87 20.09
CA GLY A 6 -1.53 21.19 20.34
C GLY A 6 -1.08 21.21 21.80
N THR A 7 -1.37 22.29 22.53
CA THR A 7 -0.91 22.50 23.91
C THR A 7 -1.58 21.56 24.91
N ALA A 8 -2.91 21.38 24.80
CA ALA A 8 -3.66 20.43 25.63
C ALA A 8 -3.18 18.97 25.43
N LEU A 9 -2.80 18.62 24.20
CA LEU A 9 -2.30 17.29 23.86
C LEU A 9 -0.89 17.06 24.44
N GLN A 10 -0.04 18.09 24.44
CA GLN A 10 1.29 18.00 25.06
C GLN A 10 1.19 17.78 26.58
N GLU A 11 0.27 18.45 27.26
CA GLU A 11 0.10 18.31 28.70
C GLU A 11 -0.40 16.91 29.11
N GLU A 12 -1.30 16.32 28.32
CA GLU A 12 -1.75 14.93 28.51
C GLU A 12 -0.61 13.92 28.26
N VAL A 13 0.20 14.14 27.22
CA VAL A 13 1.37 13.30 26.91
C VAL A 13 2.41 13.36 28.03
N ILE A 14 2.68 14.55 28.58
CA ILE A 14 3.58 14.72 29.74
C ILE A 14 3.05 13.93 30.95
N ARG A 15 1.74 13.94 31.18
CA ARG A 15 1.10 13.15 32.24
C ARG A 15 1.28 11.65 32.01
N MET A 16 1.11 11.17 30.78
CA MET A 16 1.28 9.75 30.40
C MET A 16 2.72 9.24 30.48
N LEU A 17 3.70 10.13 30.29
CA LEU A 17 5.14 9.88 30.46
C LEU A 17 5.59 10.01 31.91
N SER A 18 4.77 10.61 32.78
CA SER A 18 5.12 10.85 34.18
C SER A 18 5.14 9.56 34.99
N ARG A 19 6.25 9.33 35.70
CA ARG A 19 6.41 8.20 36.64
C ARG A 19 5.59 8.34 37.93
N LYS A 20 4.77 9.39 38.06
CA LYS A 20 3.89 9.62 39.23
C LYS A 20 2.90 8.48 39.46
N GLN A 21 2.55 7.73 38.42
CA GLN A 21 1.79 6.48 38.52
C GLN A 21 2.75 5.28 38.38
N LYS A 22 2.55 4.23 39.19
CA LYS A 22 3.41 3.02 39.23
C LYS A 22 3.63 2.36 37.86
N LYS A 23 2.79 2.65 36.86
CA LYS A 23 2.91 2.14 35.48
C LYS A 23 2.85 3.30 34.49
N LEU A 24 3.92 3.46 33.70
CA LEU A 24 3.96 4.37 32.56
C LEU A 24 2.96 3.91 31.48
N VAL A 25 2.12 4.84 31.01
CA VAL A 25 1.11 4.54 29.98
C VAL A 25 1.74 4.50 28.59
N LEU A 26 2.71 5.39 28.33
CA LEU A 26 3.49 5.41 27.09
C LEU A 26 4.98 5.20 27.39
N LYS A 27 5.63 4.36 26.60
CA LYS A 27 7.08 4.09 26.64
C LYS A 27 7.69 4.21 25.25
N PRO A 28 7.85 5.44 24.73
CA PRO A 28 8.37 5.64 23.39
C PRO A 28 9.88 5.34 23.34
N ASN A 29 10.30 4.57 22.32
CA ASN A 29 11.72 4.28 22.08
C ASN A 29 12.48 5.43 21.39
N LYS A 30 11.75 6.45 20.91
CA LYS A 30 12.27 7.64 20.20
C LYS A 30 11.60 8.89 20.78
N PRO A 31 12.25 10.06 20.73
CA PRO A 31 11.63 11.30 21.20
C PRO A 31 10.35 11.59 20.40
N LEU A 32 9.33 12.12 21.09
CA LEU A 32 8.05 12.52 20.49
C LEU A 32 8.17 13.92 19.85
N SER A 33 9.08 14.04 18.89
CA SER A 33 9.28 15.24 18.09
C SER A 33 8.98 14.94 16.62
N LEU A 34 8.37 15.92 15.92
CA LEU A 34 8.23 15.83 14.48
C LEU A 34 9.62 15.89 13.83
N LYS A 35 9.76 15.19 12.71
CA LYS A 35 10.97 15.20 11.88
C LYS A 35 10.74 16.09 10.66
N ASP A 36 11.83 16.58 10.08
CA ASP A 36 11.83 17.38 8.84
C ASP A 36 11.75 16.50 7.57
N GLU A 37 11.30 15.25 7.71
CA GLU A 37 11.20 14.27 6.63
C GLU A 37 9.93 13.42 6.77
N VAL A 38 9.37 13.01 5.63
CA VAL A 38 8.28 12.03 5.58
C VAL A 38 8.79 10.67 5.11
N ALA A 39 8.14 9.61 5.57
CA ALA A 39 8.48 8.26 5.16
C ALA A 39 8.26 8.05 3.65
N ASN A 40 9.19 7.36 2.99
CA ASN A 40 8.99 6.93 1.62
C ASN A 40 7.81 5.97 1.51
N ARG A 41 7.04 6.14 0.44
CA ARG A 41 5.92 5.24 0.13
C ARG A 41 6.48 3.86 -0.23
N LYS A 42 5.98 2.83 0.43
CA LYS A 42 6.31 1.44 0.06
C LYS A 42 5.61 1.10 -1.25
N ILE A 43 6.36 0.56 -2.19
CA ILE A 43 5.80 -0.03 -3.42
C ILE A 43 4.94 -1.22 -2.98
N LYS A 44 3.72 -1.32 -3.51
CA LYS A 44 2.86 -2.48 -3.25
C LYS A 44 3.59 -3.73 -3.75
N LYS A 45 3.65 -4.77 -2.91
CA LYS A 45 4.21 -6.06 -3.33
C LYS A 45 3.38 -6.61 -4.48
N GLY A 46 4.03 -7.30 -5.42
CA GLY A 46 3.33 -7.93 -6.54
C GLY A 46 2.34 -8.98 -6.04
N GLU A 47 1.06 -8.80 -6.34
CA GLU A 47 0.03 -9.82 -6.17
C GLU A 47 -0.09 -10.61 -7.46
N ALA A 48 -0.35 -11.92 -7.37
CA ALA A 48 -0.60 -12.72 -8.55
C ALA A 48 -1.93 -12.27 -9.18
N MET A 49 -1.86 -11.72 -10.39
CA MET A 49 -3.03 -11.32 -11.16
C MET A 49 -3.60 -12.51 -11.91
N CYS A 50 -4.89 -12.45 -12.28
CA CYS A 50 -5.57 -13.47 -13.11
C CYS A 50 -5.74 -14.85 -12.46
N ILE A 51 -5.77 -14.92 -11.13
CA ILE A 51 -5.96 -16.18 -10.38
C ILE A 51 -7.32 -16.82 -10.70
N THR A 52 -8.35 -16.01 -10.89
CA THR A 52 -9.72 -16.45 -11.20
C THR A 52 -9.78 -17.17 -12.54
N GLU A 53 -9.23 -16.57 -13.59
CA GLU A 53 -9.19 -17.13 -14.95
C GLU A 53 -8.27 -18.35 -15.01
N MET A 54 -7.15 -18.32 -14.27
CA MET A 54 -6.27 -19.48 -14.13
C MET A 54 -7.02 -20.66 -13.50
N SER A 55 -7.82 -20.41 -12.44
CA SER A 55 -8.60 -21.45 -11.77
C SER A 55 -9.64 -22.08 -12.68
N MET A 56 -10.32 -21.28 -13.52
CA MET A 56 -11.29 -21.78 -14.50
C MET A 56 -10.62 -22.62 -15.59
N MET A 57 -9.48 -22.18 -16.11
CA MET A 57 -8.69 -22.93 -17.10
C MET A 57 -8.24 -24.28 -16.53
N MET A 58 -7.74 -24.30 -15.30
CA MET A 58 -7.32 -25.54 -14.62
C MET A 58 -8.49 -26.49 -14.37
N ALA A 59 -9.68 -25.95 -14.05
CA ALA A 59 -10.89 -26.75 -13.89
C ALA A 59 -11.31 -27.40 -15.23
N CYS A 60 -11.29 -26.65 -16.33
CA CYS A 60 -11.59 -27.19 -17.65
C CYS A 60 -10.57 -28.26 -18.06
N TRP A 61 -9.28 -28.00 -17.86
CA TRP A 61 -8.22 -28.97 -18.13
C TRP A 61 -8.42 -30.27 -17.38
N LYS A 62 -8.77 -30.19 -16.08
CA LYS A 62 -9.03 -31.38 -15.27
C LYS A 62 -10.16 -32.24 -15.82
N GLN A 63 -11.20 -31.63 -16.38
CA GLN A 63 -12.34 -32.35 -16.96
C GLN A 63 -12.06 -32.91 -18.35
N ASN A 64 -11.16 -32.29 -19.11
CA ASN A 64 -10.92 -32.57 -20.53
C ASN A 64 -9.53 -33.15 -20.81
N ASN A 65 -8.91 -33.82 -19.83
CA ASN A 65 -7.57 -34.42 -19.95
C ASN A 65 -6.51 -33.44 -20.48
N PHE A 66 -6.57 -32.18 -20.03
CA PHE A 66 -5.64 -31.11 -20.41
C PHE A 66 -5.62 -30.81 -21.93
N ALA A 67 -6.69 -31.16 -22.66
CA ALA A 67 -6.81 -30.85 -24.08
C ALA A 67 -7.14 -29.36 -24.30
N ASN A 68 -6.16 -28.59 -24.77
CA ASN A 68 -6.30 -27.16 -25.02
C ASN A 68 -7.40 -26.79 -26.01
N ALA A 69 -7.68 -27.64 -27.01
CA ALA A 69 -8.73 -27.39 -27.99
C ALA A 69 -10.12 -27.32 -27.35
N LEU A 70 -10.36 -28.15 -26.32
CA LEU A 70 -11.64 -28.23 -25.60
C LEU A 70 -11.80 -27.09 -24.58
N CYS A 71 -10.69 -26.49 -24.12
CA CYS A 71 -10.66 -25.39 -23.15
C CYS A 71 -10.24 -24.06 -23.77
N SER A 72 -10.51 -23.87 -25.08
CA SER A 72 -10.04 -22.71 -25.83
C SER A 72 -10.63 -21.39 -25.33
N ASN A 73 -11.86 -21.40 -24.81
CA ASN A 73 -12.53 -20.23 -24.25
C ASN A 73 -11.90 -19.76 -22.93
N GLU A 74 -11.64 -20.69 -22.02
CA GLU A 74 -11.00 -20.44 -20.73
C GLU A 74 -9.56 -19.97 -20.93
N MET A 75 -8.85 -20.59 -21.87
CA MET A 75 -7.50 -20.20 -22.29
C MET A 75 -7.47 -18.77 -22.83
N GLN A 76 -8.39 -18.42 -23.74
CA GLN A 76 -8.46 -17.07 -24.30
C GLN A 76 -8.75 -16.02 -23.21
N SER A 77 -9.63 -16.36 -22.25
CA SER A 77 -9.96 -15.48 -21.13
C SER A 77 -8.77 -15.24 -20.21
N PHE A 78 -8.01 -16.30 -19.90
CA PHE A 78 -6.76 -16.20 -19.15
C PHE A 78 -5.74 -15.29 -19.85
N TYR A 79 -5.47 -15.49 -21.14
CA TYR A 79 -4.52 -14.65 -21.88
C TYR A 79 -4.96 -13.19 -21.97
N LYS A 80 -6.25 -12.93 -22.17
CA LYS A 80 -6.79 -11.56 -22.13
C LYS A 80 -6.56 -10.89 -20.77
N CYS A 81 -6.70 -11.63 -19.67
CA CYS A 81 -6.38 -11.09 -18.35
C CYS A 81 -4.86 -10.83 -18.20
N VAL A 82 -4.02 -11.75 -18.67
CA VAL A 82 -2.55 -11.61 -18.63
C VAL A 82 -2.08 -10.39 -19.42
N GLU A 83 -2.65 -10.13 -20.59
CA GLU A 83 -2.32 -8.94 -21.39
C GLU A 83 -2.72 -7.65 -20.66
N LYS A 84 -3.96 -7.58 -20.15
CA LYS A 84 -4.45 -6.42 -19.39
C LYS A 84 -3.63 -6.17 -18.12
N SER A 85 -3.28 -7.21 -17.39
CA SER A 85 -2.47 -7.10 -16.18
C SER A 85 -1.05 -6.60 -16.47
N GLN A 86 -0.41 -7.08 -17.54
CA GLN A 86 0.90 -6.57 -17.95
C GLN A 86 0.87 -5.08 -18.30
N ILE A 87 -0.17 -4.63 -19.02
CA ILE A 87 -0.37 -3.21 -19.34
C ILE A 87 -0.57 -2.39 -18.06
N ALA A 88 -1.41 -2.87 -17.14
CA ALA A 88 -1.69 -2.19 -15.88
C ALA A 88 -0.44 -2.07 -14.99
N VAL A 89 0.39 -3.10 -14.89
CA VAL A 89 1.64 -3.08 -14.12
C VAL A 89 2.62 -2.05 -14.69
N LYS A 90 2.76 -1.98 -16.02
CA LYS A 90 3.57 -0.96 -16.68
C LYS A 90 3.05 0.45 -16.36
N ALA A 91 1.75 0.67 -16.49
CA ALA A 91 1.12 1.97 -16.19
C ALA A 91 1.28 2.38 -14.71
N ILE A 92 1.19 1.45 -13.75
CA ILE A 92 1.40 1.74 -12.32
C ILE A 92 2.85 2.14 -12.04
N SER A 93 3.82 1.50 -12.71
CA SER A 93 5.24 1.86 -12.55
C SER A 93 5.53 3.28 -13.01
N GLU A 94 4.86 3.74 -14.08
CA GLU A 94 4.97 5.09 -14.62
C GLU A 94 4.18 6.11 -13.77
N GLN A 95 2.96 5.75 -13.35
CA GLN A 95 2.11 6.61 -12.51
C GLN A 95 2.64 6.77 -11.07
N HIS A 96 3.53 5.92 -10.56
CA HIS A 96 4.17 6.17 -9.27
C HIS A 96 5.02 7.47 -9.26
N ILE A 97 5.37 7.99 -10.45
CA ILE A 97 6.02 9.29 -10.62
C ILE A 97 5.01 10.45 -10.45
N ILE A 98 3.75 10.23 -10.85
CA ILE A 98 2.71 11.26 -10.92
C ILE A 98 1.78 11.05 -9.72
N GLY A 99 1.99 11.83 -8.67
CA GLY A 99 1.32 11.69 -7.36
C GLY A 99 -0.13 11.21 -7.44
N GLN A 100 -0.39 10.03 -6.85
CA GLN A 100 -1.73 9.47 -6.80
C GLN A 100 -2.59 10.24 -5.79
N GLY A 101 -3.73 10.77 -6.24
CA GLY A 101 -4.88 11.06 -5.39
C GLY A 101 -4.65 12.12 -4.30
N GLY A 102 -4.29 13.34 -4.69
CA GLY A 102 -4.32 14.51 -3.81
C GLY A 102 -3.19 14.62 -2.77
N CYS A 103 -2.33 13.60 -2.62
CA CYS A 103 -1.15 13.67 -1.76
C CYS A 103 0.11 14.04 -2.55
N LEU A 104 0.96 14.88 -1.95
CA LEU A 104 2.29 15.20 -2.49
C LEU A 104 3.20 13.97 -2.51
N GLN A 105 4.12 13.92 -3.46
CA GLN A 105 5.16 12.88 -3.46
C GLN A 105 6.07 13.08 -2.23
N PRO A 106 6.55 12.01 -1.57
CA PRO A 106 7.40 12.14 -0.37
C PRO A 106 8.61 13.07 -0.55
N LYS A 107 9.20 13.11 -1.76
CA LYS A 107 10.28 14.04 -2.10
C LYS A 107 9.83 15.51 -2.04
N GLN A 108 8.68 15.82 -2.63
CA GLN A 108 8.11 17.16 -2.62
C GLN A 108 7.72 17.58 -1.20
N ALA A 109 7.07 16.69 -0.44
CA ALA A 109 6.69 16.95 0.93
C ALA A 109 7.91 17.17 1.85
N THR A 110 8.98 16.38 1.70
CA THR A 110 10.21 16.54 2.48
C THR A 110 10.92 17.86 2.18
N THR A 111 10.86 18.36 0.94
CA THR A 111 11.40 19.68 0.60
C THR A 111 10.67 20.82 1.32
N LEU A 112 9.37 20.67 1.58
CA LEU A 112 8.57 21.67 2.30
C LEU A 112 8.75 21.64 3.82
N LEU A 113 9.38 20.58 4.36
CA LEU A 113 9.60 20.41 5.80
C LEU A 113 10.98 20.87 6.26
N LYS A 114 11.88 21.20 5.31
CA LYS A 114 13.18 21.82 5.58
C LYS A 114 13.05 23.34 5.61
#